data_AF-A0A966U6D9-F1
#
_entry.id   AF-A0A966U6D9-F1
#
_cell.length_a   1.000
_cell.length_b   1.000
_cell.length_c   1.000
_cell.angle_alpha   90.00
_cell.angle_beta   90.00
_cell.angle_gamma   90.00
#
_symmetry.space_group_name_H-M   'P 1'
#
loop_
_entity.id
_entity.type
_entity.pdbx_description
1 polymer ?
#
loop_
_entity_poly.entity_id
_entity_poly.type
_entity_poly.pdbx_seq_one_letter_code
_entity_poly.pdbx_strand_id
1 'polypeptide(L)' 'MSENFARIFNSLFPGGQGKLILTTPNDILNTGIEIEARPPGKNVKKLSLLSGGERSLTALAFLFA' A
#
# COMPACT_ATOMS: atom_id res chain seq x y z
N MET A 1 -10.88 -4.83 -1.08
CA MET A 1 -9.85 -4.04 -0.38
C MET A 1 -8.42 -4.43 -0.76
N SER A 2 -7.87 -5.57 -0.31
CA SER A 2 -6.44 -5.88 -0.52
C SER A 2 -6.07 -6.12 -2.00
N GLU A 3 -6.82 -6.96 -2.72
CA GLU A 3 -6.59 -7.22 -4.15
C GLU A 3 -6.83 -5.99 -5.01
N ASN A 4 -7.83 -5.18 -4.65
CA ASN A 4 -8.18 -3.97 -5.37
C ASN A 4 -7.11 -2.88 -5.18
N PHE A 5 -6.58 -2.73 -3.95
CA PHE A 5 -5.41 -1.90 -3.70
C PHE A 5 -4.21 -2.35 -4.52
N ALA A 6 -3.89 -3.65 -4.51
CA ALA A 6 -2.75 -4.18 -5.28
C ALA A 6 -2.89 -3.89 -6.79
N ARG A 7 -4.11 -4.05 -7.33
CA ARG A 7 -4.41 -3.73 -8.73
C ARG A 7 -4.23 -2.24 -9.03
N ILE A 8 -4.85 -1.35 -8.24
CA ILE A 8 -4.77 0.10 -8.45
C ILE A 8 -3.33 0.57 -8.27
N PHE A 9 -2.63 0.07 -7.26
CA PHE A 9 -1.24 0.40 -7.00
C PHE A 9 -0.34 0.01 -8.17
N ASN A 10 -0.51 -1.19 -8.75
CA ASN A 10 0.25 -1.60 -9.93
C ASN A 10 -0.08 -0.74 -11.17
N SER A 11 -1.30 -0.24 -11.32
CA SER A 11 -1.64 0.72 -12.38
C SER A 11 -0.92 2.07 -12.22
N LEU A 12 -0.73 2.53 -10.98
CA LEU A 12 -0.02 3.79 -10.68
C LEU A 12 1.51 3.62 -10.66
N PHE A 13 1.98 2.43 -10.32
CA PHE A 13 3.39 2.05 -10.26
C PHE A 13 3.61 0.74 -11.02
N PRO A 14 3.70 0.77 -12.37
CA PRO A 14 3.90 -0.45 -13.16
C PRO A 14 5.15 -1.22 -12.71
N GLY A 15 4.97 -2.50 -12.37
CA GLY A 15 6.04 -3.36 -11.85
C GLY A 15 6.34 -3.15 -10.36
N GLY A 16 5.57 -2.30 -9.67
CA GLY A 16 5.57 -2.15 -8.23
C GLY A 16 4.63 -3.16 -7.55
N GLN A 17 4.74 -3.26 -6.22
CA GLN A 17 3.92 -4.13 -5.40
C GLN A 17 3.32 -3.35 -4.24
N GLY A 18 2.01 -3.46 -4.06
CA GLY A 18 1.27 -2.89 -2.95
C GLY A 18 0.53 -3.98 -2.18
N LYS A 19 0.54 -3.93 -0.84
CA LYS A 19 -0.20 -4.86 0.01
C LYS A 19 -0.83 -4.13 1.19
N LEU A 20 -2.06 -4.52 1.52
CA LEU A 20 -2.72 -4.18 2.78
C LEU A 20 -2.62 -5.37 3.73
N ILE A 21 -2.19 -5.12 4.96
CA ILE A 21 -2.00 -6.14 6.00
C ILE A 21 -2.83 -5.73 7.21
N LEU A 22 -3.59 -6.66 7.77
CA LEU A 22 -4.26 -6.45 9.06
C LEU A 22 -3.23 -6.60 10.17
N THR A 23 -3.15 -5.62 11.07
CA THR A 23 -2.21 -5.69 12.20
C THR A 23 -2.59 -6.82 13.17
N THR A 24 -3.89 -7.10 13.29
CA THR A 24 -4.45 -8.09 14.21
C THR A 24 -5.53 -8.92 13.50
N PRO A 25 -5.16 -9.87 12.62
CA PRO A 25 -6.11 -10.56 11.75
C PRO A 25 -7.18 -11.39 12.48
N ASN A 26 -6.94 -11.73 13.76
CA ASN A 26 -7.87 -12.51 14.58
C ASN A 26 -8.85 -11.64 15.40
N ASP A 27 -8.71 -10.31 15.37
CA ASP A 27 -9.60 -9.37 16.07
C ASP A 27 -9.95 -8.21 15.14
N ILE A 28 -11.00 -8.41 14.34
CA ILE A 28 -11.43 -7.48 13.28
C ILE A 28 -11.89 -6.13 13.86
N LEU A 29 -12.35 -6.09 15.11
CA LEU A 29 -12.86 -4.86 15.73
C LEU A 29 -11.73 -3.94 16.21
N ASN A 30 -10.60 -4.53 16.61
CA ASN A 30 -9.45 -3.78 17.10
C ASN A 30 -8.24 -3.79 16.14
N THR A 31 -8.35 -4.43 14.97
CA THR A 31 -7.28 -4.45 13.98
C THR A 31 -7.13 -3.09 13.29
N GLY A 32 -5.88 -2.66 13.12
CA GLY A 32 -5.51 -1.62 12.17
C GLY A 32 -5.22 -2.19 10.78
N ILE A 33 -4.88 -1.30 9.86
CA ILE A 33 -4.40 -1.63 8.52
C ILE A 33 -2.98 -1.06 8.37
N GLU A 34 -2.05 -1.91 7.97
CA GLU A 34 -0.71 -1.53 7.54
C GLU A 34 -0.63 -1.57 6.00
N ILE A 35 0.05 -0.58 5.43
CA ILE A 35 0.24 -0.47 3.98
C ILE A 35 1.72 -0.72 3.67
N GLU A 36 1.99 -1.78 2.91
CA GLU A 36 3.29 -1.98 2.26
C GLU A 36 3.22 -1.48 0.82
N ALA A 37 4.14 -0.57 0.46
CA ALA A 37 4.23 0.01 -0.88
C ALA A 37 5.67 -0.09 -1.39
N ARG A 38 5.87 -0.82 -2.49
CA ARG A 38 7.16 -1.04 -3.14
C ARG A 38 7.08 -0.56 -4.60
N PRO A 39 7.45 0.69 -4.88
CA PRO A 39 7.58 1.17 -6.25
C PRO A 39 8.68 0.42 -7.00
N PRO A 40 8.66 0.40 -8.35
CA PRO A 40 9.68 -0.25 -9.15
C PRO A 40 11.08 0.26 -8.80
N GLY A 41 12.02 -0.68 -8.62
CA GLY A 41 13.42 -0.36 -8.27
C GLY A 41 13.68 0.02 -6.82
N LYS A 42 12.68 -0.01 -5.91
CA LYS A 42 12.88 0.28 -4.49
C LYS A 42 12.37 -0.84 -3.58
N ASN A 43 13.26 -1.37 -2.74
CA ASN A 43 12.92 -2.30 -1.65
C ASN A 43 12.47 -1.52 -0.40
N VAL A 44 11.30 -0.87 -0.47
CA VAL A 44 10.82 -0.04 0.64
C VAL A 44 10.00 -0.86 1.62
N LYS A 45 10.39 -0.83 2.90
CA LYS A 45 9.68 -1.52 4.01
C LYS A 45 8.84 -0.58 4.88
N LYS A 46 8.98 0.75 4.71
CA LYS A 46 8.27 1.78 5.49
C LYS A 46 7.84 2.93 4.60
N LEU A 47 6.59 3.37 4.72
CA LEU A 47 5.99 4.49 3.97
C LEU A 47 6.77 5.81 4.10
N SER A 48 7.47 6.02 5.21
CA SER A 48 8.28 7.23 5.46
C SER A 48 9.44 7.41 4.47
N LEU A 49 9.91 6.33 3.84
CA LEU A 49 11.03 6.33 2.90
C LEU A 49 10.61 6.64 1.46
N LEU A 50 9.31 6.78 1.19
CA LEU A 50 8.80 7.22 -0.11
C LEU A 50 8.98 8.73 -0.27
N SER A 51 9.23 9.18 -1.49
CA SER A 51 9.17 10.60 -1.84
C SER A 51 7.76 11.18 -1.63
N GLY A 52 7.64 12.51 -1.58
CA GLY A 52 6.34 13.18 -1.42
C GLY A 52 5.30 12.74 -2.47
N GLY A 53 5.70 12.66 -3.74
CA GLY A 53 4.81 12.21 -4.83
C GLY A 53 4.41 10.74 -4.70
N GLU A 54 5.36 9.87 -4.36
CA GLU A 54 5.08 8.43 -4.15
C GLU A 54 4.11 8.21 -2.98
N ARG A 55 4.25 8.98 -1.88
CA ARG A 55 3.31 8.93 -0.76
C ARG A 55 1.90 9.36 -1.17
N SER A 56 1.78 10.46 -1.92
CA SER A 56 0.47 10.94 -2.38
C SER A 56 -0.22 9.94 -3.31
N LEU A 57 0.51 9.34 -4.25
CA LEU A 57 -0.02 8.29 -5.14
C LEU A 57 -0.40 7.02 -4.38
N THR A 58 0.37 6.62 -3.38
CA THR A 58 0.04 5.49 -2.50
C THR A 58 -1.26 5.76 -1.72
N ALA A 59 -1.44 6.98 -1.21
CA ALA A 59 -2.67 7.38 -0.52
C ALA A 59 -3.88 7.41 -1.46
N LEU A 60 -3.71 7.87 -2.70
CA LEU A 60 -4.74 7.81 -3.73
C LEU A 60 -5.12 6.35 -4.05
N ALA A 61 -4.13 5.46 -4.21
CA ALA A 61 -4.38 4.04 -4.42
C ALA A 61 -5.23 3.42 -3.29
N PHE A 62 -4.96 3.81 -2.04
CA PHE A 62 -5.73 3.36 -0.87
C PHE A 62 -7.15 3.93 -0.85
N LEU A 63 -7.34 5.19 -1.22
CA LEU A 63 -8.65 5.84 -1.23
C LEU A 63 -9.63 5.21 -2.24
N PHE A 64 -9.12 4.71 -3.36
CA PHE A 64 -9.94 4.09 -4.42
C PHE A 64 -10.04 2.55 -4.32
N ALA A 65 -9.41 1.93 -3.31
CA ALA A 65 -9.33 0.47 -3.13
C ALA A 65 -10.54 -0.18 -2.48
#